data_AF-X1L6Y7-F1
#
_entry.id   AF-X1L6Y7-F1
#
_cell.length_a   1.000
_cell.length_b   1.000
_cell.length_c   1.000
_cell.angle_alpha   90.00
_cell.angle_beta   90.00
_cell.angle_gamma   90.00
#
_symmetry.space_group_name_H-M   'P 1'
#
loop_
_entity.id
_entity.type
_entity.pdbx_description
1 polymer ?
#
loop_
_entity_poly.entity_id
_entity_poly.type
_entity_poly.pdbx_seq_one_letter_code
_entity_poly.pdbx_strand_id
1 'polypeptide(L)'
;DFINVKGKCYLFFDEIQKLKNWSEKIKILYDLYPNIKIFISGSAALGLIKGVKESFAGRSFEFKINPLDFKEYLKFRKINYDEDRIDIFKDKLIRELDLYLNNSGFFEMIEENNPEIIRRYFKDSILERVIYRDIPEHFSIDNPGLLYRILDILASQPGMLVEYKNIASDLKRDRRTIAKYFEYLRWSFLLKPLYRFYSNLLTSEKKLKKYYLSHPASFTIFLSSLMVKA
;
A
#
# COMPACT_ATOMS: atom_id res chain seq x y z
N ASP A 1 30.51 12.33 17.33
CA ASP A 1 31.15 11.07 17.76
C ASP A 1 30.20 10.17 18.53
N PHE A 2 29.76 9.09 17.88
CA PHE A 2 29.03 8.00 18.56
C PHE A 2 29.95 7.10 19.40
N ILE A 3 31.27 7.30 19.28
CA ILE A 3 32.33 6.50 19.91
C ILE A 3 32.35 6.70 21.44
N ASN A 4 32.00 7.89 21.92
CA ASN A 4 32.12 8.26 23.34
C ASN A 4 30.81 8.07 24.13
N VAL A 5 29.75 7.54 23.51
CA VAL A 5 28.47 7.32 24.19
C VAL A 5 28.55 6.03 25.01
N LYS A 6 28.43 6.13 26.34
CA LYS A 6 28.29 4.95 27.22
C LYS A 6 26.90 4.34 27.01
N GLY A 7 26.85 3.15 26.42
CA GLY A 7 25.62 2.38 26.22
C GLY A 7 25.18 2.30 24.75
N LYS A 8 24.00 1.70 24.53
CA LYS A 8 23.45 1.50 23.19
C LYS A 8 22.79 2.79 22.69
N CYS A 9 23.22 3.27 21.52
CA CYS A 9 22.66 4.47 20.90
C CYS A 9 21.56 4.08 19.91
N TYR A 10 20.47 4.84 19.88
CA TYR A 10 19.32 4.59 19.01
C TYR A 10 19.19 5.72 17.99
N LEU A 11 19.19 5.37 16.71
CA LEU A 11 19.03 6.34 15.62
C LEU A 11 17.72 6.07 14.89
N PHE A 12 16.92 7.12 14.74
CA PHE A 12 15.64 7.08 14.04
C PHE A 12 15.73 7.97 12.81
N PHE A 13 15.50 7.38 11.64
CA PHE A 13 15.46 8.10 10.38
C PHE A 13 14.07 8.02 9.78
N ASP A 14 13.41 9.16 9.69
CA ASP A 14 12.12 9.24 9.02
C ASP A 14 12.27 9.59 7.54
N GLU A 15 11.42 8.99 6.72
CA GLU A 15 11.39 9.18 5.25
C GLU A 15 12.77 9.03 4.58
N ILE A 16 13.58 8.06 5.04
CA ILE A 16 14.99 7.94 4.63
C ILE A 16 15.15 7.83 3.10
N GLN A 17 14.14 7.30 2.42
CA GLN A 17 14.16 7.11 0.97
C GLN A 17 14.29 8.41 0.17
N LYS A 18 13.99 9.57 0.78
CA LYS A 18 14.23 10.89 0.18
C LYS A 18 15.73 11.21 0.07
N LEU A 19 16.56 10.59 0.90
CA LEU A 19 18.00 10.77 0.88
C LEU A 19 18.63 9.92 -0.22
N LYS A 20 19.33 10.57 -1.17
CA LYS A 20 20.10 9.86 -2.19
C LYS A 20 21.19 8.99 -1.55
N ASN A 21 21.33 7.77 -2.08
CA ASN A 21 22.27 6.75 -1.62
C ASN A 21 22.19 6.50 -0.11
N TRP A 22 20.97 6.55 0.45
CA TRP A 22 20.78 6.36 1.88
C TRP A 22 21.25 4.98 2.35
N SER A 23 21.07 3.95 1.54
CA SER A 23 21.40 2.58 1.90
C SER A 23 22.90 2.40 2.16
N GLU A 24 23.74 2.95 1.29
CA GLU A 24 25.20 2.97 1.47
C GLU A 24 25.61 3.75 2.72
N LYS A 25 25.00 4.91 2.96
CA LYS A 25 25.28 5.75 4.14
C LYS A 25 24.93 5.04 5.45
N ILE A 26 23.76 4.41 5.51
CA ILE A 26 23.33 3.66 6.69
C ILE A 26 24.22 2.44 6.90
N LYS A 27 24.65 1.76 5.83
CA LYS A 27 25.58 0.64 5.91
C LYS A 27 26.91 1.06 6.51
N ILE A 28 27.48 2.18 6.05
CA ILE A 28 28.71 2.75 6.61
C ILE A 28 28.54 3.04 8.10
N LEU A 29 27.43 3.68 8.51
CA LEU A 29 27.18 3.96 9.93
C LEU A 29 27.07 2.68 10.76
N TYR A 30 26.37 1.67 10.25
CA TYR A 30 26.19 0.39 10.93
C TYR A 30 27.52 -0.37 11.08
N ASP A 31 28.35 -0.39 10.03
CA ASP A 31 29.63 -1.10 10.02
C ASP A 31 30.69 -0.37 10.90
N LEU A 32 30.65 0.98 10.98
CA LEU A 32 31.60 1.77 11.77
C LEU A 32 31.30 1.78 13.27
N TYR A 33 30.04 1.64 13.69
CA TYR A 33 29.63 1.83 15.08
C TYR A 33 28.83 0.63 15.62
N PRO A 34 29.47 -0.34 16.30
CA PRO A 34 28.78 -1.56 16.76
C PRO A 34 27.73 -1.32 17.86
N ASN A 35 27.78 -0.17 18.55
CA ASN A 35 26.87 0.17 19.64
C ASN A 35 25.58 0.90 19.20
N ILE A 36 25.30 1.00 17.89
CA ILE A 36 24.09 1.68 17.40
C ILE A 36 22.99 0.69 17.03
N LYS A 37 21.73 1.09 17.26
CA LYS A 37 20.54 0.46 16.71
C LYS A 37 19.83 1.47 15.82
N ILE A 38 19.65 1.12 14.56
CA ILE A 38 19.05 1.99 13.57
C ILE A 38 17.60 1.57 13.31
N PHE A 39 16.70 2.54 13.33
CA PHE A 39 15.30 2.45 12.92
C PHE A 39 15.07 3.38 11.75
N ILE A 40 14.37 2.86 10.75
CA ILE A 40 14.12 3.56 9.49
C ILE A 40 12.63 3.44 9.20
N SER A 41 12.01 4.56 8.86
CA SER A 41 10.67 4.62 8.28
C SER A 41 10.70 5.22 6.88
N GLY A 42 9.60 5.01 6.16
CA GLY A 42 9.41 5.52 4.82
C GLY A 42 8.02 5.18 4.29
N SER A 43 7.28 6.21 3.87
CA SER A 43 5.93 6.04 3.32
C SER A 43 5.95 5.35 1.96
N ALA A 44 7.04 5.52 1.20
CA ALA A 44 7.25 4.87 -0.09
C ALA A 44 8.05 3.59 0.10
N ALA A 45 7.34 2.48 0.29
CA ALA A 45 7.97 1.16 0.39
C ALA A 45 8.83 0.82 -0.83
N LEU A 46 8.56 1.41 -1.99
CA LEU A 46 9.40 1.28 -3.19
C LEU A 46 10.87 1.64 -2.94
N GLY A 47 11.11 2.82 -2.36
CA GLY A 47 12.45 3.31 -2.07
C GLY A 47 13.13 2.54 -0.94
N LEU A 48 12.35 2.07 0.04
CA LEU A 48 12.85 1.23 1.12
C LEU A 48 13.22 -0.18 0.64
N ILE A 49 12.31 -0.88 -0.03
CA ILE A 49 12.50 -2.26 -0.48
C ILE A 49 13.73 -2.37 -1.40
N LYS A 50 13.93 -1.40 -2.29
CA LYS A 50 15.10 -1.38 -3.17
C LYS A 50 16.40 -1.23 -2.36
N GLY A 51 16.51 -0.20 -1.52
CA GLY A 51 17.72 0.03 -0.74
C GLY A 51 18.02 -1.04 0.31
N VAL A 52 16.98 -1.62 0.94
CA VAL A 52 17.11 -2.73 1.90
C VAL A 52 17.63 -3.99 1.22
N LYS A 53 17.05 -4.38 0.07
CA LYS A 53 17.49 -5.59 -0.66
C LYS A 53 18.91 -5.47 -1.19
N GLU A 54 19.32 -4.28 -1.64
CA GLU A 54 20.65 -4.06 -2.22
C GLU A 54 21.76 -4.05 -1.17
N SER A 55 21.51 -3.57 0.06
CA SER A 55 22.58 -3.28 1.04
C SER A 55 22.46 -3.98 2.40
N PHE A 56 21.30 -4.52 2.76
CA PHE A 56 21.02 -4.99 4.13
C PHE A 56 20.52 -6.44 4.23
N ALA A 57 20.72 -7.26 3.19
CA ALA A 57 20.33 -8.67 3.21
C ALA A 57 20.84 -9.38 4.48
N GLY A 58 19.90 -9.91 5.28
CA GLY A 58 20.19 -10.62 6.53
C GLY A 58 20.53 -9.75 7.75
N ARG A 59 20.54 -8.41 7.64
CA ARG A 59 20.91 -7.48 8.72
C ARG A 59 19.78 -6.57 9.19
N SER A 60 18.64 -6.60 8.51
CA SER A 60 17.47 -5.77 8.81
C SER A 60 16.24 -6.62 9.13
N PHE A 61 15.41 -6.12 10.04
CA PHE A 61 14.05 -6.61 10.24
C PHE A 61 13.08 -5.62 9.61
N GLU A 62 12.20 -6.11 8.74
CA GLU A 62 11.18 -5.29 8.08
C GLU A 62 9.85 -5.48 8.82
N PHE A 63 9.22 -4.36 9.18
CA PHE A 63 7.89 -4.35 9.75
C PHE A 63 6.99 -3.53 8.82
N LYS A 64 5.94 -4.17 8.31
CA LYS A 64 4.91 -3.48 7.55
C LYS A 64 3.77 -3.07 8.47
N ILE A 65 3.53 -1.78 8.59
CA ILE A 65 2.37 -1.22 9.28
C ILE A 65 1.24 -1.09 8.26
N ASN A 66 0.14 -1.81 8.50
CA ASN A 66 -1.08 -1.69 7.70
C ASN A 66 -2.01 -0.66 8.36
N PRO A 67 -3.03 -0.16 7.64
CA PRO A 67 -4.17 0.48 8.29
C PRO A 67 -4.78 -0.43 9.34
N LEU A 68 -5.51 0.19 10.28
CA LEU A 68 -6.18 -0.52 11.36
C LEU A 68 -7.08 -1.61 10.80
N ASP A 69 -7.05 -2.78 11.40
CA ASP A 69 -8.12 -3.75 11.17
C ASP A 69 -9.45 -3.25 11.79
N PHE A 70 -10.55 -3.95 11.51
CA PHE A 70 -11.86 -3.50 11.98
C PHE A 70 -11.96 -3.50 13.51
N LYS A 71 -11.32 -4.44 14.22
CA LYS A 71 -11.35 -4.48 15.69
C LYS A 71 -10.54 -3.32 16.27
N GLU A 72 -9.36 -3.05 15.71
CA GLU A 72 -8.54 -1.89 16.07
C GLU A 72 -9.29 -0.58 15.80
N TYR A 73 -9.94 -0.45 14.65
CA TYR A 73 -10.80 0.69 14.32
C TYR A 73 -11.88 0.92 15.39
N LEU A 74 -12.64 -0.13 15.74
CA LEU A 74 -13.66 -0.03 16.79
C LEU A 74 -13.06 0.42 18.13
N LYS A 75 -11.88 -0.11 18.49
CA LYS A 75 -11.16 0.28 19.71
C LYS A 75 -10.78 1.76 19.69
N PHE A 76 -10.21 2.26 18.59
CA PHE A 76 -9.83 3.67 18.47
C PHE A 76 -11.04 4.61 18.43
N ARG A 77 -12.16 4.17 17.83
CA ARG A 77 -13.46 4.87 17.87
C ARG A 77 -14.17 4.76 19.21
N LYS A 78 -13.60 4.05 20.18
CA LYS A 78 -14.19 3.78 21.51
C LYS A 78 -15.57 3.13 21.41
N ILE A 79 -15.75 2.28 20.40
CA ILE A 79 -16.97 1.51 20.18
C ILE A 79 -16.89 0.23 20.99
N ASN A 80 -17.57 0.23 22.13
CA ASN A 80 -17.74 -0.99 22.92
C ASN A 80 -18.75 -1.92 22.25
N TYR A 81 -18.40 -3.20 22.21
CA TYR A 81 -19.26 -4.34 21.83
C TYR A 81 -18.82 -5.57 22.63
N ASP A 82 -19.70 -6.56 22.72
CA ASP A 82 -19.43 -7.85 23.36
C ASP A 82 -19.19 -8.90 22.27
N GLU A 83 -17.99 -9.50 22.24
CA GLU A 83 -17.64 -10.51 21.22
C GLU A 83 -18.50 -11.76 21.34
N ASP A 84 -18.98 -12.09 22.54
CA ASP A 84 -19.82 -13.27 22.79
C ASP A 84 -21.29 -13.01 22.46
N ARG A 85 -21.68 -11.74 22.23
CA ARG A 85 -23.06 -11.33 21.97
C ARG A 85 -23.19 -10.37 20.77
N ILE A 86 -22.49 -10.70 19.68
CA ILE A 86 -22.47 -9.89 18.44
C ILE A 86 -23.88 -9.56 17.93
N ASP A 87 -24.83 -10.48 18.05
CA ASP A 87 -26.21 -10.28 17.56
C ASP A 87 -26.90 -9.07 18.21
N ILE A 88 -26.60 -8.77 19.47
CA ILE A 88 -27.14 -7.59 20.19
C ILE A 88 -26.56 -6.30 19.63
N PHE A 89 -25.31 -6.32 19.16
CA PHE A 89 -24.60 -5.15 18.65
C PHE A 89 -24.63 -5.06 17.12
N LYS A 90 -25.32 -5.96 16.43
CA LYS A 90 -25.27 -6.13 14.98
C LYS A 90 -25.52 -4.83 14.22
N ASP A 91 -26.59 -4.11 14.54
CA ASP A 91 -26.92 -2.85 13.84
C ASP A 91 -25.85 -1.77 14.04
N LYS A 92 -25.27 -1.70 15.23
CA LYS A 92 -24.17 -0.78 15.55
C LYS A 92 -22.90 -1.16 14.78
N LEU A 93 -22.56 -2.45 14.76
CA LEU A 93 -21.38 -2.97 14.05
C LEU A 93 -21.51 -2.81 12.54
N ILE A 94 -22.70 -3.01 11.96
CA ILE A 94 -22.94 -2.77 10.53
C ILE A 94 -22.73 -1.30 10.18
N ARG A 95 -23.27 -0.36 10.97
CA ARG A 95 -23.05 1.08 10.75
C ARG A 95 -21.57 1.46 10.81
N GLU A 96 -20.85 0.94 11.79
CA GLU A 96 -19.40 1.18 11.92
C GLU A 96 -18.60 0.50 10.81
N LEU A 97 -19.05 -0.66 10.31
CA LEU A 97 -18.44 -1.32 9.17
C LEU A 97 -18.59 -0.47 7.91
N ASP A 98 -19.76 0.15 7.68
CA ASP A 98 -19.96 1.04 6.54
C ASP A 98 -19.02 2.26 6.59
N LEU A 99 -18.83 2.87 7.76
CA LEU A 99 -17.86 3.94 7.95
C LEU A 99 -16.42 3.45 7.72
N TYR A 100 -16.08 2.29 8.28
CA TYR A 100 -14.79 1.65 8.09
C TYR A 100 -14.49 1.33 6.61
N LEU A 101 -15.46 0.89 5.83
CA LEU A 101 -15.28 0.63 4.40
C LEU A 101 -14.99 1.93 3.63
N ASN A 102 -15.54 3.05 4.08
CA ASN A 102 -15.25 4.36 3.49
C ASN A 102 -13.88 4.90 3.88
N ASN A 103 -13.45 4.77 5.15
CA ASN A 103 -12.16 5.29 5.63
C ASN A 103 -11.00 4.26 5.60
N SER A 104 -11.28 3.00 5.26
CA SER A 104 -10.33 1.88 5.21
C SER A 104 -9.44 1.66 6.44
N GLY A 105 -9.89 2.08 7.63
CA GLY A 105 -9.08 2.00 8.84
C GLY A 105 -7.83 2.89 8.80
N PHE A 106 -7.76 3.87 7.91
CA PHE A 106 -6.65 4.84 7.91
C PHE A 106 -6.78 5.73 9.12
N PHE A 107 -5.73 5.74 9.94
CA PHE A 107 -5.72 6.42 11.23
C PHE A 107 -6.11 7.89 11.12
N GLU A 108 -5.65 8.58 10.07
CA GLU A 108 -5.93 10.00 9.82
C GLU A 108 -7.39 10.30 9.51
N MET A 109 -8.17 9.30 9.09
CA MET A 109 -9.56 9.46 8.64
C MET A 109 -10.57 8.74 9.56
N ILE A 110 -10.15 8.16 10.68
CA ILE A 110 -11.05 7.35 11.53
C ILE A 110 -12.17 8.19 12.16
N GLU A 111 -11.91 9.45 12.49
CA GLU A 111 -12.91 10.34 13.11
C GLU A 111 -13.78 11.07 12.08
N GLU A 112 -13.38 11.06 10.80
CA GLU A 112 -14.14 11.68 9.72
C GLU A 112 -15.30 10.78 9.29
N ASN A 113 -16.48 11.38 9.18
CA ASN A 113 -17.70 10.68 8.74
C ASN A 113 -18.25 11.26 7.42
N ASN A 114 -17.69 12.36 6.91
CA ASN A 114 -18.09 12.95 5.65
C ASN A 114 -17.45 12.19 4.47
N PRO A 115 -18.25 11.48 3.65
CA PRO A 115 -17.72 10.64 2.57
C PRO A 115 -16.94 11.44 1.52
N GLU A 116 -17.28 12.71 1.28
CA GLU A 116 -16.58 13.55 0.30
C GLU A 116 -15.18 13.97 0.77
N ILE A 117 -15.02 14.24 2.07
CA ILE A 117 -13.72 14.56 2.66
C ILE A 117 -12.81 13.33 2.60
N ILE A 118 -13.33 12.18 3.04
CA ILE A 118 -12.62 10.91 3.00
C ILE A 118 -12.20 10.59 1.56
N ARG A 119 -13.14 10.64 0.63
CA ARG A 119 -12.90 10.40 -0.81
C ARG A 119 -11.78 11.30 -1.35
N ARG A 120 -11.84 12.60 -1.06
CA ARG A 120 -10.82 13.56 -1.51
C ARG A 120 -9.45 13.24 -0.93
N TYR A 121 -9.37 12.91 0.36
CA TYR A 121 -8.13 12.48 0.99
C TYR A 121 -7.52 11.26 0.30
N PHE A 122 -8.32 10.20 0.09
CA PHE A 122 -7.83 8.99 -0.57
C PHE A 122 -7.42 9.22 -2.02
N LYS A 123 -8.16 10.05 -2.75
CA LYS A 123 -7.83 10.40 -4.14
C LYS A 123 -6.55 11.23 -4.21
N ASP A 124 -6.52 12.37 -3.54
CA ASP A 124 -5.47 13.37 -3.78
C ASP A 124 -4.21 13.05 -2.95
N SER A 125 -4.39 12.70 -1.66
CA SER A 125 -3.28 12.53 -0.72
C SER A 125 -2.64 11.15 -0.76
N ILE A 126 -3.36 10.13 -1.25
CA ILE A 126 -2.84 8.76 -1.35
C ILE A 126 -2.66 8.37 -2.82
N LEU A 127 -3.74 8.29 -3.59
CA LEU A 127 -3.70 7.68 -4.92
C LEU A 127 -2.92 8.54 -5.93
N GLU A 128 -3.27 9.81 -6.09
CA GLU A 128 -2.61 10.71 -7.04
C GLU A 128 -1.16 11.00 -6.62
N ARG A 129 -0.91 11.22 -5.32
CA ARG A 129 0.44 11.33 -4.75
C ARG A 129 1.31 10.13 -5.13
N VAL A 130 0.82 8.90 -4.93
CA VAL A 130 1.60 7.70 -5.24
C VAL A 130 1.81 7.57 -6.76
N ILE A 131 0.76 7.75 -7.56
CA ILE A 131 0.82 7.54 -9.02
C ILE A 131 1.69 8.58 -9.74
N TYR A 132 1.52 9.86 -9.40
CA TYR A 132 2.13 10.96 -10.14
C TYR A 132 3.44 11.46 -9.54
N ARG A 133 3.76 11.08 -8.30
CA ARG A 133 5.00 11.51 -7.64
C ARG A 133 5.85 10.33 -7.18
N ASP A 134 5.35 9.51 -6.26
CA ASP A 134 6.21 8.52 -5.58
C ASP A 134 6.67 7.41 -6.55
N ILE A 135 5.81 6.93 -7.46
CA ILE A 135 6.22 5.92 -8.46
C ILE A 135 7.20 6.53 -9.50
N PRO A 136 6.92 7.68 -10.14
CA PRO A 136 7.86 8.32 -11.08
C PRO A 136 9.21 8.70 -10.49
N GLU A 137 9.29 9.04 -9.20
CA GLU A 137 10.55 9.34 -8.51
C GLU A 137 11.48 8.11 -8.41
N HIS A 138 10.92 6.90 -8.35
CA HIS A 138 11.69 5.66 -8.18
C HIS A 138 11.83 4.83 -9.47
N PHE A 139 10.96 5.07 -10.46
CA PHE A 139 10.90 4.28 -11.68
C PHE A 139 10.75 5.16 -12.92
N SER A 140 11.54 4.86 -13.96
CA SER A 140 11.32 5.46 -15.27
C SER A 140 9.96 5.03 -15.84
N ILE A 141 9.08 6.01 -16.00
CA ILE A 141 7.69 5.87 -16.43
C ILE A 141 7.37 6.94 -17.47
N ASP A 142 6.88 6.51 -18.62
CA ASP A 142 6.53 7.41 -19.72
C ASP A 142 5.11 8.00 -19.56
N ASN A 143 4.18 7.25 -18.96
CA ASN A 143 2.78 7.68 -18.82
C ASN A 143 2.19 7.27 -17.47
N PRO A 144 2.36 8.08 -16.42
CA PRO A 144 1.76 7.82 -15.12
C PRO A 144 0.23 7.68 -15.16
N GLY A 145 -0.45 8.41 -16.05
CA GLY A 145 -1.91 8.31 -16.21
C GLY A 145 -2.41 6.94 -16.69
N LEU A 146 -1.54 6.10 -17.26
CA LEU A 146 -1.89 4.71 -17.55
C LEU A 146 -1.99 3.85 -16.27
N LEU A 147 -1.22 4.15 -15.22
CA LEU A 147 -1.37 3.49 -13.92
C LEU A 147 -2.76 3.77 -13.32
N TYR A 148 -3.19 5.03 -13.39
CA TYR A 148 -4.51 5.44 -12.93
C TYR A 148 -5.62 4.70 -13.68
N ARG A 149 -5.53 4.63 -15.02
CA ARG A 149 -6.49 3.88 -15.84
C ARG A 149 -6.53 2.38 -15.52
N ILE A 150 -5.38 1.77 -15.24
CA ILE A 150 -5.35 0.36 -14.80
C ILE A 150 -6.13 0.19 -13.50
N LEU A 151 -5.92 1.06 -12.51
CA LEU A 151 -6.66 1.01 -11.24
C LEU A 151 -8.17 1.23 -11.45
N ASP A 152 -8.55 2.18 -12.30
CA ASP A 152 -9.96 2.47 -12.64
C ASP A 152 -10.64 1.24 -13.25
N ILE A 153 -9.99 0.57 -14.21
CA ILE A 153 -10.50 -0.68 -14.79
C ILE A 153 -10.69 -1.75 -13.72
N LEU A 154 -9.68 -1.96 -12.86
CA LEU A 154 -9.74 -2.99 -11.81
C LEU A 154 -10.79 -2.66 -10.74
N ALA A 155 -11.02 -1.38 -10.44
CA ALA A 155 -12.05 -0.95 -9.52
C ALA A 155 -13.45 -1.11 -10.10
N SER A 156 -13.61 -0.92 -11.42
CA SER A 156 -14.88 -1.16 -12.12
C SER A 156 -15.28 -2.63 -12.19
N GLN A 157 -14.30 -3.55 -12.11
CA GLN A 157 -14.52 -5.00 -12.13
C GLN A 157 -13.71 -5.72 -11.03
N PRO A 158 -14.09 -5.57 -9.75
CA PRO A 158 -13.35 -6.17 -8.65
C PRO A 158 -13.22 -7.69 -8.79
N GLY A 159 -12.00 -8.22 -8.72
CA GLY A 159 -11.75 -9.64 -8.83
C GLY A 159 -11.77 -10.21 -10.26
N MET A 160 -11.72 -9.35 -11.29
CA MET A 160 -11.49 -9.77 -12.66
C MET A 160 -10.20 -10.58 -12.78
N LEU A 161 -10.24 -11.66 -13.58
CA LEU A 161 -9.03 -12.39 -13.97
C LEU A 161 -8.24 -11.56 -14.97
N VAL A 162 -7.01 -11.22 -14.62
CA VAL A 162 -6.18 -10.36 -15.45
C VAL A 162 -5.26 -11.17 -16.34
N GLU A 163 -5.43 -11.00 -17.65
CA GLU A 163 -4.44 -11.36 -18.65
C GLU A 163 -3.80 -10.09 -19.22
N TYR A 164 -2.50 -9.89 -18.98
CA TYR A 164 -1.81 -8.67 -19.40
C TYR A 164 -1.88 -8.42 -20.90
N LYS A 165 -1.99 -9.48 -21.71
CA LYS A 165 -2.12 -9.37 -23.17
C LYS A 165 -3.41 -8.64 -23.57
N ASN A 166 -4.53 -8.96 -22.92
CA ASN A 166 -5.83 -8.37 -23.25
C ASN A 166 -5.86 -6.91 -22.85
N ILE A 167 -5.44 -6.59 -21.63
CA ILE A 167 -5.31 -5.20 -21.15
C ILE A 167 -4.37 -4.38 -22.05
N ALA A 168 -3.24 -4.97 -22.46
CA ALA A 168 -2.29 -4.33 -23.36
C ALA A 168 -2.92 -4.01 -24.73
N SER A 169 -3.66 -4.95 -25.30
CA SER A 169 -4.40 -4.77 -26.55
C SER A 169 -5.43 -3.64 -26.43
N ASP A 170 -6.27 -3.69 -25.41
CA ASP A 170 -7.37 -2.73 -25.20
C ASP A 170 -6.85 -1.31 -24.95
N LEU A 171 -5.74 -1.19 -24.23
CA LEU A 171 -5.10 0.09 -23.94
C LEU A 171 -4.09 0.53 -25.02
N LYS A 172 -3.92 -0.25 -26.10
CA LYS A 172 -2.95 -0.02 -27.19
C LYS A 172 -1.53 0.21 -26.67
N ARG A 173 -1.06 -0.69 -25.81
CA ARG A 173 0.26 -0.65 -25.17
C ARG A 173 0.97 -2.00 -25.27
N ASP A 174 2.28 -1.99 -25.02
CA ASP A 174 3.06 -3.21 -24.97
C ASP A 174 2.75 -4.03 -23.70
N ARG A 175 2.72 -5.37 -23.84
CA ARG A 175 2.43 -6.30 -22.74
C ARG A 175 3.43 -6.16 -21.59
N ARG A 176 4.71 -5.93 -21.89
CA ARG A 176 5.76 -5.75 -20.89
C ARG A 176 5.53 -4.48 -20.09
N THR A 177 5.08 -3.41 -20.73
CA THR A 177 4.71 -2.16 -20.04
C THR A 177 3.57 -2.37 -19.07
N ILE A 178 2.48 -3.04 -19.50
CA ILE A 178 1.36 -3.36 -18.61
C ILE A 178 1.83 -4.22 -17.43
N ALA A 179 2.58 -5.29 -17.69
CA ALA A 179 3.10 -6.16 -16.63
C ALA A 179 3.97 -5.36 -15.62
N LYS A 180 4.83 -4.46 -16.11
CA LYS A 180 5.67 -3.59 -15.27
C LYS A 180 4.83 -2.66 -14.41
N TYR A 181 3.75 -2.10 -14.96
CA TYR A 181 2.88 -1.16 -14.26
C TYR A 181 2.06 -1.85 -13.17
N PHE A 182 1.62 -3.09 -13.39
CA PHE A 182 1.01 -3.93 -12.34
C PHE A 182 1.99 -4.17 -11.18
N GLU A 183 3.26 -4.43 -11.46
CA GLU A 183 4.28 -4.58 -10.41
C GLU A 183 4.51 -3.28 -9.64
N TYR A 184 4.55 -2.13 -10.32
CA TYR A 184 4.68 -0.83 -9.66
C TYR A 184 3.52 -0.56 -8.70
N LEU A 185 2.27 -0.78 -9.16
CA LEU A 185 1.07 -0.64 -8.33
C LEU A 185 1.06 -1.62 -7.15
N ARG A 186 1.60 -2.83 -7.34
CA ARG A 186 1.74 -3.83 -6.28
C ARG A 186 2.74 -3.38 -5.22
N TRP A 187 3.93 -2.96 -5.65
CA TRP A 187 4.98 -2.53 -4.74
C TRP A 187 4.64 -1.19 -4.06
N SER A 188 3.80 -0.36 -4.67
CA SER A 188 3.29 0.88 -4.06
C SER A 188 2.08 0.65 -3.14
N PHE A 189 1.74 -0.61 -2.87
CA PHE A 189 0.57 -1.02 -2.08
C PHE A 189 -0.76 -0.48 -2.57
N LEU A 190 -0.91 -0.08 -3.84
CA LEU A 190 -2.22 0.23 -4.41
C LEU A 190 -2.95 -1.03 -4.88
N LEU A 191 -2.21 -2.11 -5.14
CA LEU A 191 -2.75 -3.33 -5.71
C LEU A 191 -2.28 -4.61 -5.00
N LYS A 192 -3.19 -5.57 -4.80
CA LYS A 192 -2.92 -6.90 -4.25
C LYS A 192 -3.28 -8.00 -5.25
N PRO A 193 -2.32 -8.85 -5.66
CA PRO A 193 -2.63 -10.06 -6.42
C PRO A 193 -3.23 -11.13 -5.50
N LEU A 194 -4.28 -11.79 -5.98
CA LEU A 194 -4.80 -13.02 -5.41
C LEU A 194 -4.45 -14.18 -6.35
N TYR A 195 -3.61 -15.07 -5.84
CA TYR A 195 -3.15 -16.25 -6.52
C TYR A 195 -4.16 -17.38 -6.37
N ARG A 196 -4.28 -18.22 -7.40
CA ARG A 196 -5.02 -19.47 -7.27
C ARG A 196 -4.23 -20.43 -6.40
N PHE A 197 -4.89 -21.08 -5.46
CA PHE A 197 -4.27 -22.14 -4.69
C PHE A 197 -3.97 -23.35 -5.59
N TYR A 198 -2.70 -23.73 -5.65
CA TYR A 198 -2.22 -24.96 -6.28
C TYR A 198 -1.10 -25.53 -5.41
N SER A 199 -1.00 -26.86 -5.36
CA SER A 199 0.09 -27.54 -4.66
C SER A 199 1.47 -27.17 -5.23
N ASN A 200 1.54 -26.92 -6.54
CA ASN A 200 2.75 -26.45 -7.21
C ASN A 200 2.71 -24.93 -7.41
N LEU A 201 3.68 -24.24 -6.80
CA LEU A 201 3.85 -22.79 -6.89
C LEU A 201 4.06 -22.29 -8.32
N LEU A 202 4.84 -23.00 -9.14
CA LEU A 202 5.05 -22.63 -10.56
C LEU A 202 3.75 -22.71 -11.35
N THR A 203 2.89 -23.67 -11.03
CA THR A 203 1.57 -23.78 -11.64
C THR A 203 0.68 -22.63 -11.20
N SER A 204 0.70 -22.26 -9.91
CA SER A 204 -0.03 -21.09 -9.41
C SER A 204 0.40 -19.80 -10.10
N GLU A 205 1.72 -19.58 -10.26
CA GLU A 205 2.29 -18.39 -10.91
C GLU A 205 1.92 -18.26 -12.39
N LYS A 206 1.81 -19.37 -13.12
CA LYS A 206 1.44 -19.37 -14.55
C LYS A 206 -0.05 -19.07 -14.80
N LYS A 207 -0.91 -19.26 -13.80
CA LYS A 207 -2.35 -19.07 -13.97
C LYS A 207 -2.72 -17.59 -13.84
N LEU A 208 -3.82 -17.23 -14.49
CA LEU A 208 -4.39 -15.89 -14.38
C LEU A 208 -4.69 -15.58 -12.92
N LYS A 209 -4.29 -14.38 -12.51
CA LYS A 209 -4.42 -13.86 -11.15
C LYS A 209 -5.64 -12.94 -11.09
N LYS A 210 -6.29 -12.91 -9.94
CA LYS A 210 -7.24 -11.82 -9.63
C LYS A 210 -6.45 -10.68 -9.00
N TYR A 211 -6.91 -9.45 -9.21
CA TYR A 211 -6.33 -8.28 -8.58
C TYR A 211 -7.40 -7.50 -7.83
N TYR A 212 -7.02 -6.99 -6.66
CA TYR A 212 -7.85 -6.15 -5.81
C TYR A 212 -7.09 -4.89 -5.46
N LEU A 213 -7.79 -3.76 -5.37
CA LEU A 213 -7.21 -2.57 -4.76
C LEU A 213 -6.95 -2.88 -3.28
N SER A 214 -5.86 -2.35 -2.74
CA SER A 214 -5.40 -2.74 -1.40
C SER A 214 -6.33 -2.30 -0.26
N HIS A 215 -7.11 -1.24 -0.50
CA HIS A 215 -7.92 -0.55 0.49
C HIS A 215 -9.36 -0.37 -0.03
N PRO A 216 -10.39 -0.72 0.76
CA PRO A 216 -11.80 -0.56 0.38
C PRO A 216 -12.17 0.86 -0.11
N ALA A 217 -11.63 1.90 0.51
CA ALA A 217 -11.85 3.31 0.21
C ALA A 217 -11.37 3.68 -1.20
N SER A 218 -10.36 2.97 -1.72
CA SER A 218 -9.92 3.21 -3.08
C SER A 218 -11.00 2.81 -4.09
N PHE A 219 -11.89 1.85 -3.77
CA PHE A 219 -13.02 1.52 -4.64
C PHE A 219 -14.09 2.61 -4.65
N THR A 220 -14.34 3.29 -3.52
CA THR A 220 -15.36 4.36 -3.46
C THR A 220 -15.01 5.54 -4.37
N ILE A 221 -13.71 5.83 -4.57
CA ILE A 221 -13.22 6.82 -5.54
C ILE A 221 -13.75 6.52 -6.94
N PHE A 222 -13.61 5.28 -7.41
CA PHE A 222 -13.91 4.87 -8.78
C PHE A 222 -15.39 4.50 -9.01
N LEU A 223 -16.11 4.07 -7.96
CA LEU A 223 -17.53 3.71 -8.07
C LEU A 223 -18.43 4.91 -8.39
N SER A 224 -18.17 6.11 -7.83
CA SER A 224 -19.02 7.26 -8.15
C SER A 224 -18.79 7.79 -9.58
N SER A 225 -17.58 7.64 -10.15
CA SER A 225 -17.34 7.97 -11.56
C SER A 225 -18.10 7.05 -12.53
N LEU A 226 -18.48 5.86 -12.07
CA LEU A 226 -19.35 4.95 -12.81
C LEU A 226 -20.83 5.35 -12.64
N MET A 227 -21.25 5.76 -11.44
CA MET A 227 -22.63 6.22 -11.18
C MET A 227 -22.98 7.54 -11.88
N VAL A 228 -22.01 8.43 -12.14
CA VAL A 228 -22.24 9.68 -12.90
C VAL A 228 -22.39 9.41 -14.42
N LYS A 229 -22.06 8.20 -14.89
CA LYS A 229 -22.11 7.81 -16.31
C LYS A 229 -23.27 6.87 -16.66
N ALA A 230 -24.16 6.57 -15.71
CA ALA A 230 -25.39 5.79 -15.92
C ALA A 230 -26.61 6.73 -15.86
#